data_AF-R7HIX9-F1
#
_entry.id   AF-R7HIX9-F1
#
_cell.length_a   1.000
_cell.length_b   1.000
_cell.length_c   1.000
_cell.angle_alpha   90.00
_cell.angle_beta   90.00
_cell.angle_gamma   90.00
#
_symmetry.space_group_name_H-M   'P 1'
#
loop_
_entity.id
_entity.type
_entity.pdbx_description
1 polymer ?
#
loop_
_entity_poly.entity_id
_entity_poly.type
_entity_poly.pdbx_seq_one_letter_code
_entity_poly.pdbx_strand_id
1 'polypeptide(L)'
;MDKIISNGTEVLIFSENKNNDSKILEKKKSIKGVIISSKKSEDLSYHGSPWYEQIYTVLGYNGKTYEATYGSANSLIGNVYILTVDHYIKYINHLIEENNKKMIDLQTENESLREMLTYFTNYKELIENKASNYLPSNDSEVISELMESFKYNPDKKAEILAKYETLTKGKIRSKSLTPKKKQ
;
A
#
# COMPACT_ATOMS: atom_id res chain seq x y z
N MET A 1 -0.11 -28.95 -25.75
CA MET A 1 0.74 -28.22 -26.71
C MET A 1 -0.05 -27.02 -27.17
N ASP A 2 0.47 -25.82 -26.96
CA ASP A 2 -0.13 -24.63 -27.56
C ASP A 2 -0.09 -24.77 -29.08
N LYS A 3 -1.16 -24.32 -29.73
CA LYS A 3 -1.30 -24.38 -31.18
C LYS A 3 -0.14 -23.60 -31.82
N ILE A 4 0.68 -24.27 -32.63
CA ILE A 4 1.76 -23.62 -33.37
C ILE A 4 1.14 -22.53 -34.26
N ILE A 5 1.63 -21.30 -34.11
CA ILE A 5 1.19 -20.16 -34.92
C ILE A 5 1.60 -20.40 -36.38
N SER A 6 0.64 -20.30 -37.29
CA SER A 6 0.83 -20.61 -38.70
C SER A 6 1.71 -19.57 -39.40
N ASN A 7 2.45 -20.01 -40.42
CA ASN A 7 3.16 -19.11 -41.33
C ASN A 7 2.15 -18.15 -42.00
N GLY A 8 2.57 -16.92 -42.27
CA GLY A 8 1.70 -15.85 -42.76
C GLY A 8 0.96 -15.07 -41.66
N THR A 9 1.01 -15.52 -40.40
CA THR A 9 0.38 -14.80 -39.29
C THR A 9 1.13 -13.50 -39.00
N GLU A 10 0.40 -12.39 -38.91
CA GLU A 10 0.93 -11.10 -38.46
C GLU A 10 1.20 -11.11 -36.95
N VAL A 11 2.37 -10.60 -36.56
CA VAL A 11 2.82 -10.57 -35.18
C VAL A 11 3.53 -9.25 -34.86
N LEU A 12 3.60 -8.96 -33.57
CA LEU A 12 4.39 -7.87 -33.00
C LEU A 12 5.66 -8.47 -32.40
N ILE A 13 6.79 -7.92 -32.81
CA ILE A 13 8.14 -8.31 -32.37
C ILE A 13 8.57 -7.35 -31.27
N PHE A 14 9.01 -7.90 -30.16
CA PHE A 14 9.49 -7.15 -29.00
C PHE A 14 10.91 -7.60 -28.67
N SER A 15 11.72 -6.68 -28.16
CA SER A 15 13.06 -6.98 -27.64
C SER A 15 13.12 -6.53 -26.19
N GLU A 16 13.49 -7.43 -25.29
CA GLU A 16 13.76 -7.09 -23.90
C GLU A 16 15.22 -6.67 -23.74
N ASN A 17 15.45 -5.47 -23.21
CA ASN A 17 16.78 -5.09 -22.78
C ASN A 17 16.96 -5.56 -21.33
N LYS A 18 17.86 -6.52 -21.11
CA LYS A 18 18.09 -7.14 -19.77
C LYS A 18 18.55 -6.14 -18.70
N ASN A 19 18.92 -4.93 -19.09
CA ASN A 19 19.50 -3.91 -18.21
C ASN A 19 18.51 -2.84 -17.72
N ASN A 20 17.25 -2.85 -18.16
CA ASN A 20 16.30 -1.81 -17.75
C ASN A 20 15.32 -2.33 -16.70
N ASP A 21 15.38 -1.69 -15.53
CA ASP A 21 14.44 -1.83 -14.44
C ASP A 21 13.00 -1.80 -14.93
N SER A 22 12.16 -2.56 -14.23
CA SER A 22 10.75 -2.89 -14.45
C SER A 22 9.75 -1.72 -14.52
N LYS A 23 10.16 -0.54 -14.98
CA LYS A 23 9.26 0.58 -15.28
C LYS A 23 8.65 0.38 -16.66
N ILE A 24 7.52 -0.32 -16.61
CA ILE A 24 6.35 -0.53 -17.50
C ILE A 24 6.18 0.38 -18.75
N LEU A 25 6.87 1.51 -18.90
CA LEU A 25 6.73 2.44 -20.02
C LEU A 25 7.79 2.28 -21.14
N GLU A 26 8.81 1.44 -20.95
CA GLU A 26 9.88 1.23 -21.94
C GLU A 26 9.70 0.02 -22.86
N LYS A 27 8.50 -0.60 -22.93
CA LYS A 27 8.11 -1.43 -24.09
C LYS A 27 7.83 -0.56 -25.33
N LYS A 28 8.65 0.47 -25.55
CA LYS A 28 8.53 1.43 -26.66
C LYS A 28 9.10 0.82 -27.93
N LYS A 29 8.19 0.64 -28.90
CA LYS A 29 8.36 0.20 -30.28
C LYS A 29 8.51 -1.31 -30.46
N SER A 30 7.36 -1.99 -30.44
CA SER A 30 7.26 -3.25 -31.17
C SER A 30 7.42 -3.01 -32.67
N ILE A 31 7.92 -4.02 -33.37
CA ILE A 31 8.04 -4.02 -34.82
C ILE A 31 6.97 -4.98 -35.36
N LYS A 32 6.14 -4.52 -36.30
CA LYS A 32 5.20 -5.42 -36.99
C LYS A 32 5.97 -6.34 -37.93
N GLY A 33 5.58 -7.60 -38.00
CA GLY A 33 6.17 -8.59 -38.90
C GLY A 33 5.22 -9.73 -39.21
N VAL A 34 5.69 -10.66 -40.03
CA VAL A 34 4.95 -11.85 -40.43
C VAL A 34 5.81 -13.09 -40.19
N ILE A 35 5.22 -14.14 -39.64
CA ILE A 35 5.90 -15.42 -39.47
C ILE A 35 6.15 -16.03 -40.84
N ILE A 36 7.41 -16.30 -41.15
CA ILE A 36 7.80 -16.95 -42.43
C ILE A 36 8.06 -18.44 -42.24
N SER A 37 8.52 -18.86 -41.07
CA SER A 37 8.70 -20.26 -40.72
C SER A 37 8.76 -20.45 -39.21
N SER A 38 8.68 -21.70 -38.78
CA SER A 38 8.89 -22.07 -37.39
C SER A 38 9.58 -23.42 -37.30
N LYS A 39 10.42 -23.60 -36.28
CA LYS A 39 11.13 -24.85 -35.97
C LYS A 39 11.05 -25.14 -34.49
N LYS A 40 11.05 -26.41 -34.14
CA LYS A 40 11.19 -26.85 -32.75
C LYS A 40 12.68 -26.84 -32.39
N SER A 41 13.05 -26.38 -31.20
CA SER A 41 14.43 -26.44 -30.71
C SER A 41 14.91 -27.88 -30.58
N GLU A 42 16.22 -28.05 -30.35
CA GLU A 42 16.76 -29.28 -29.79
C GLU A 42 16.18 -29.53 -28.39
N ASP A 43 16.39 -30.72 -27.84
CA ASP A 43 15.97 -31.01 -26.45
C ASP A 43 16.81 -30.18 -25.48
N LEU A 44 16.13 -29.30 -24.75
CA LEU A 44 16.69 -28.38 -23.77
C LEU A 44 16.61 -28.94 -22.34
N SER A 45 16.28 -30.23 -22.19
CA SER A 45 16.14 -30.86 -20.89
C SER A 45 17.47 -31.02 -20.16
N TYR A 46 17.47 -30.67 -18.87
CA TYR A 46 18.62 -30.88 -17.97
C TYR A 46 18.38 -31.99 -16.92
N HIS A 47 17.11 -32.35 -16.68
CA HIS A 47 16.68 -33.31 -15.65
C HIS A 47 15.90 -34.52 -16.18
N GLY A 48 16.07 -34.86 -17.46
CA GLY A 48 15.56 -36.11 -18.04
C GLY A 48 14.11 -36.10 -18.52
N SER A 49 13.42 -34.95 -18.51
CA SER A 49 12.12 -34.77 -19.18
C SER A 49 12.30 -33.87 -20.40
N PRO A 50 12.04 -34.37 -21.63
CA PRO A 50 12.27 -33.59 -22.84
C PRO A 50 11.55 -32.25 -22.81
N TRP A 51 12.30 -31.18 -23.02
CA TRP A 51 11.77 -29.82 -23.06
C TRP A 51 12.19 -29.16 -24.36
N TYR A 52 11.23 -28.55 -25.03
CA TYR A 52 11.46 -27.99 -26.35
C TYR A 52 10.75 -26.66 -26.48
N GLU A 53 11.40 -25.71 -27.13
CA GLU A 53 10.85 -24.40 -27.45
C GLU A 53 10.47 -24.33 -28.93
N GLN A 54 9.36 -23.67 -29.21
CA GLN A 54 8.97 -23.34 -30.58
C GLN A 54 9.63 -22.01 -30.96
N ILE A 55 10.54 -22.07 -31.93
CA ILE A 55 11.28 -20.92 -32.46
C ILE A 55 10.60 -20.48 -33.75
N TYR A 56 10.33 -19.19 -33.86
CA TYR A 56 9.73 -18.56 -35.02
C TYR A 56 10.76 -17.72 -35.76
N THR A 57 10.79 -17.86 -37.08
CA THR A 57 11.48 -16.91 -37.95
C THR A 57 10.44 -15.91 -38.46
N VAL A 58 10.68 -14.63 -38.22
CA VAL A 58 9.74 -13.55 -38.52
C VAL A 58 10.42 -12.50 -39.39
N LEU A 59 9.78 -12.16 -40.51
CA LEU A 59 10.19 -11.04 -41.34
C LEU A 59 9.51 -9.77 -40.81
N GLY A 60 10.30 -8.88 -40.22
CA GLY A 60 9.85 -7.56 -39.79
C GLY A 60 9.60 -6.64 -40.98
N TYR A 61 8.66 -5.71 -40.84
CA TYR A 61 8.34 -4.71 -41.86
C TYR A 61 9.47 -3.69 -42.09
N ASN A 62 10.48 -3.70 -41.22
CA ASN A 62 11.74 -3.00 -41.44
C ASN A 62 12.72 -3.76 -42.35
N GLY A 63 12.29 -4.88 -42.95
CA GLY A 63 13.09 -5.71 -43.86
C GLY A 63 14.09 -6.64 -43.16
N LYS A 64 14.11 -6.70 -41.83
CA LYS A 64 15.00 -7.59 -41.07
C LYS A 64 14.30 -8.88 -40.65
N THR A 65 15.06 -9.95 -40.59
CA THR A 65 14.59 -11.24 -40.07
C THR A 65 14.95 -11.38 -38.60
N TYR A 66 14.03 -11.95 -37.82
CA TYR A 66 14.15 -12.16 -36.39
C TYR A 66 13.91 -13.63 -36.06
N GLU A 67 14.74 -14.21 -35.20
CA GLU A 67 14.40 -15.44 -34.49
C GLU A 67 13.82 -15.05 -33.12
N ALA A 68 12.65 -15.61 -32.79
CA ALA A 68 11.91 -15.25 -31.60
C ALA A 68 11.08 -16.40 -31.06
N THR A 69 10.81 -16.35 -29.76
CA THR A 69 9.82 -17.21 -29.10
C THR A 69 8.50 -16.50 -28.92
N TYR A 70 7.42 -17.27 -28.74
CA TYR A 70 6.10 -16.70 -28.47
C TYR A 70 5.90 -16.41 -26.97
N GLY A 71 5.35 -15.23 -26.64
CA GLY A 71 4.88 -14.93 -25.29
C GLY A 71 5.91 -14.39 -24.30
N SER A 72 7.19 -14.79 -24.40
CA SER A 72 8.24 -14.36 -23.47
C SER A 72 9.63 -14.37 -24.11
N ALA A 73 10.48 -13.42 -23.69
CA ALA A 73 11.90 -13.33 -24.05
C ALA A 73 12.82 -14.13 -23.10
N ASN A 74 12.26 -14.92 -22.18
CA ASN A 74 13.03 -15.82 -21.30
C ASN A 74 13.55 -17.08 -22.01
N SER A 75 13.63 -17.04 -23.34
CA SER A 75 14.10 -18.16 -24.14
C SER A 75 15.62 -18.21 -24.19
N LEU A 76 16.15 -19.43 -24.26
CA LEU A 76 17.56 -19.68 -24.54
C LEU A 76 18.01 -19.13 -25.92
N ILE A 77 17.06 -18.83 -26.81
CA ILE A 77 17.29 -18.32 -28.17
C ILE A 77 17.56 -16.81 -28.20
N GLY A 78 17.27 -16.07 -27.13
CA GLY A 78 17.64 -14.67 -27.03
C GLY A 78 16.56 -13.79 -26.41
N ASN A 79 16.73 -12.47 -26.54
CA ASN A 79 15.89 -11.46 -25.91
C ASN A 79 14.73 -10.96 -26.79
N VAL A 80 14.42 -11.68 -27.86
CA VAL A 80 13.36 -11.29 -28.81
C VAL A 80 12.19 -12.25 -28.65
N TYR A 81 11.00 -11.66 -28.50
CA TYR A 81 9.76 -12.43 -28.41
C TYR A 81 8.68 -11.83 -29.29
N ILE A 82 7.69 -12.65 -29.64
CA ILE A 82 6.56 -12.25 -30.47
C ILE A 82 5.24 -12.46 -29.75
N LEU A 83 4.27 -11.62 -30.09
CA LEU A 83 2.87 -11.78 -29.74
C LEU A 83 2.02 -11.63 -31.00
N THR A 84 0.94 -12.39 -31.09
CA THR A 84 -0.12 -12.08 -32.07
C THR A 84 -0.80 -10.78 -31.68
N VAL A 85 -1.42 -10.11 -32.65
CA VAL A 85 -2.18 -8.89 -32.39
C VAL A 85 -3.26 -9.13 -31.34
N ASP A 86 -4.02 -10.23 -31.45
CA ASP A 86 -5.07 -10.59 -30.48
C ASP A 86 -4.54 -10.81 -29.07
N HIS A 87 -3.39 -11.49 -28.94
CA HIS A 87 -2.77 -11.68 -27.63
C HIS A 87 -2.33 -10.33 -27.05
N TYR A 88 -1.72 -9.47 -27.87
CA TYR A 88 -1.31 -8.16 -27.40
C TYR A 88 -2.51 -7.27 -27.00
N ILE A 89 -3.63 -7.33 -27.72
CA ILE A 89 -4.88 -6.65 -27.33
C ILE A 89 -5.35 -7.14 -25.96
N LYS A 90 -5.39 -8.46 -25.74
CA LYS A 90 -5.76 -9.03 -24.43
C LYS A 90 -4.84 -8.56 -23.31
N TYR A 91 -3.53 -8.53 -23.57
CA TYR A 91 -2.55 -8.03 -22.63
C TYR A 91 -2.78 -6.55 -22.28
N ILE A 92 -3.04 -5.71 -23.27
CA ILE A 92 -3.31 -4.28 -23.05
C ILE A 92 -4.63 -4.08 -22.28
N ASN A 93 -5.68 -4.83 -22.60
CA ASN A 93 -6.94 -4.78 -21.86
C ASN A 93 -6.74 -5.16 -20.39
N HIS A 94 -5.96 -6.21 -20.12
CA HIS A 94 -5.63 -6.60 -18.75
C HIS A 94 -4.89 -5.49 -17.99
N LEU A 95 -3.90 -4.85 -18.62
CA LEU A 95 -3.18 -3.71 -18.02
C LEU A 95 -4.11 -2.52 -17.74
N ILE A 96 -5.07 -2.25 -18.62
CA ILE A 96 -6.08 -1.19 -18.41
C ILE A 96 -6.95 -1.53 -17.19
N GLU A 97 -7.42 -2.78 -17.08
CA GLU A 97 -8.22 -3.23 -15.93
C GLU A 97 -7.45 -3.13 -14.61
N GLU A 98 -6.18 -3.55 -14.58
CA GLU A 98 -5.34 -3.42 -13.39
C GLU A 98 -5.12 -1.96 -12.99
N ASN A 99 -4.87 -1.08 -13.96
CA ASN A 99 -4.72 0.35 -13.70
C ASN A 99 -6.02 0.98 -13.18
N ASN A 100 -7.17 0.57 -13.71
CA ASN A 100 -8.47 1.03 -13.24
C ASN A 100 -8.73 0.61 -11.78
N LYS A 101 -8.36 -0.62 -11.40
CA LYS A 101 -8.44 -1.06 -9.98
C LYS A 101 -7.57 -0.20 -9.07
N LYS A 102 -6.30 0.01 -9.45
CA LYS A 102 -5.38 0.87 -8.69
C LYS A 102 -5.90 2.30 -8.56
N MET A 103 -6.54 2.83 -9.59
CA MET A 103 -7.15 4.16 -9.55
C MET A 103 -8.29 4.25 -8.53
N ILE A 104 -9.13 3.21 -8.45
CA ILE A 104 -10.22 3.12 -7.46
C ILE A 104 -9.65 3.04 -6.03
N ASP A 105 -8.63 2.21 -5.81
CA ASP A 105 -7.98 2.07 -4.50
C ASP A 105 -7.40 3.41 -4.04
N LEU A 106 -6.67 4.10 -4.93
CA LEU A 106 -6.11 5.44 -4.67
C LEU A 106 -7.19 6.48 -4.43
N GLN A 107 -8.33 6.40 -5.12
CA GLN A 107 -9.43 7.32 -4.88
C GLN A 107 -10.05 7.11 -3.49
N THR A 108 -10.23 5.86 -3.08
CA THR A 108 -10.76 5.49 -1.76
C THR A 108 -9.82 5.97 -0.65
N GLU A 109 -8.51 5.79 -0.83
CA GLU A 109 -7.49 6.29 0.11
C GLU A 109 -7.52 7.82 0.20
N ASN A 110 -7.61 8.52 -0.94
CA ASN A 110 -7.72 9.97 -0.98
C ASN A 110 -8.98 10.49 -0.26
N GLU A 111 -10.11 9.81 -0.40
CA GLU A 111 -11.36 10.16 0.31
C GLU A 111 -11.19 10.01 1.82
N SER A 112 -10.63 8.90 2.29
CA SER A 112 -10.34 8.68 3.71
C SER A 112 -9.39 9.74 4.30
N LEU A 113 -8.33 10.10 3.55
CA LEU A 113 -7.40 11.15 3.97
C LEU A 113 -8.07 12.53 4.04
N ARG A 114 -8.99 12.85 3.12
CA ARG A 114 -9.77 14.10 3.14
C ARG A 114 -10.71 14.16 4.34
N GLU A 115 -11.37 13.06 4.68
CA GLU A 115 -12.21 12.99 5.89
C GLU A 115 -11.39 13.21 7.15
N MET A 116 -10.24 12.56 7.26
CA MET A 116 -9.32 12.72 8.38
C MET A 116 -8.80 14.16 8.50
N LEU A 117 -8.43 14.78 7.38
CA LEU A 117 -8.01 16.19 7.34
C LEU A 117 -9.13 17.12 7.82
N THR A 118 -10.37 16.87 7.37
CA THR A 118 -11.54 17.65 7.76
C THR A 118 -11.81 17.52 9.26
N TYR A 119 -11.73 16.29 9.80
CA TYR A 119 -11.86 16.03 11.24
C TYR A 119 -10.84 16.82 12.06
N PHE A 120 -9.56 16.77 11.69
CA PHE A 120 -8.52 17.49 12.42
C PHE A 120 -8.63 19.01 12.28
N THR A 121 -9.07 19.51 11.13
CA THR A 121 -9.30 20.94 10.92
C THR A 121 -10.41 21.46 11.83
N ASN A 122 -11.54 20.75 11.88
CA ASN A 122 -12.66 21.11 12.75
C ASN A 122 -12.31 21.00 14.25
N TYR A 123 -11.52 19.98 14.63
CA TYR A 123 -11.07 19.81 16.01
C TYR A 123 -10.13 20.94 16.45
N LYS A 124 -9.24 21.39 15.55
CA LYS A 124 -8.36 22.53 15.78
C LYS A 124 -9.14 23.83 16.01
N GLU A 125 -10.12 24.13 15.16
CA GLU A 125 -10.99 25.30 15.35
C GLU A 125 -11.74 25.26 16.68
N LEU A 126 -12.20 24.08 17.12
CA LEU A 126 -12.88 23.92 18.40
C LEU A 126 -11.95 24.21 19.60
N ILE A 127 -10.68 23.81 19.52
CA ILE A 127 -9.69 24.11 20.56
C ILE A 127 -9.37 25.60 20.59
N GLU A 128 -9.12 26.21 19.43
CA GLU A 128 -8.79 27.64 19.34
C GLU A 128 -9.95 28.51 19.85
N ASN A 129 -11.20 28.14 19.52
CA ASN A 129 -12.39 28.81 20.03
C ASN A 129 -12.60 28.61 21.55
N LYS A 130 -12.27 27.43 22.10
CA LYS A 130 -12.34 27.20 23.56
C LYS A 130 -11.24 27.92 24.33
N ALA A 131 -10.04 28.01 23.78
CA ALA A 131 -8.94 28.77 24.36
C ALA A 131 -9.22 30.29 24.32
N SER A 132 -9.80 30.78 23.22
CA SER A 132 -10.22 32.19 23.08
C SER A 132 -11.36 32.60 24.03
N ASN A 133 -12.23 31.66 24.42
CA ASN A 133 -13.36 31.92 25.33
C ASN A 133 -13.02 31.62 26.80
N TYR A 134 -11.77 31.30 27.11
CA TYR A 134 -11.31 31.12 28.49
C TYR A 134 -11.14 32.50 29.14
N LEU A 135 -12.23 33.06 29.68
CA LEU A 135 -12.11 34.06 30.72
C LEU A 135 -11.57 33.36 31.97
N PRO A 136 -10.44 33.78 32.55
CA PRO A 136 -10.06 33.30 33.87
C PRO A 136 -11.22 33.62 34.81
N SER A 137 -11.88 32.59 35.32
CA SER A 137 -12.89 32.77 36.36
C SER A 137 -12.21 33.48 37.54
N ASN A 138 -12.91 34.43 38.17
CA ASN A 138 -12.49 35.04 39.44
C ASN A 138 -12.18 33.98 40.51
N ASP A 139 -12.56 32.72 40.31
CA ASP A 139 -12.09 31.57 41.09
C ASP A 139 -10.57 31.54 41.24
N SER A 140 -9.77 31.99 40.26
CA SER A 140 -8.31 32.04 40.39
C SER A 140 -7.85 33.07 41.42
N GLU A 141 -8.51 34.24 41.48
CA GLU A 141 -8.25 35.26 42.50
C GLU A 141 -8.80 34.82 43.87
N VAL A 142 -10.00 34.25 43.91
CA VAL A 142 -10.62 33.74 45.15
C VAL A 142 -9.80 32.59 45.73
N ILE A 143 -9.27 31.69 44.91
CA ILE A 143 -8.35 30.61 45.35
C ILE A 143 -7.04 31.21 45.84
N SER A 144 -6.52 32.25 45.20
CA SER A 144 -5.28 32.92 45.62
C SER A 144 -5.46 33.65 46.95
N GLU A 145 -6.56 34.38 47.15
CA GLU A 145 -6.93 35.00 48.45
C GLU A 145 -7.16 33.94 49.54
N LEU A 146 -7.81 32.82 49.19
CA LEU A 146 -7.95 31.69 50.11
C LEU A 146 -6.58 31.14 50.53
N MET A 147 -5.69 30.89 49.58
CA MET A 147 -4.34 30.39 49.87
C MET A 147 -3.49 31.38 50.68
N GLU A 148 -3.64 32.70 50.46
CA GLU A 148 -2.98 33.72 51.27
C GLU A 148 -3.53 33.81 52.70
N SER A 149 -4.84 33.57 52.88
CA SER A 149 -5.48 33.51 54.21
C SER A 149 -5.17 32.22 54.98
N PHE A 150 -4.74 31.16 54.28
CA PHE A 150 -4.32 29.89 54.86
C PHE A 150 -2.93 30.00 55.51
N LYS A 151 -2.88 30.53 56.74
CA LYS A 151 -1.67 30.42 57.59
C LYS A 151 -1.67 29.11 58.36
N TYR A 152 -0.61 28.32 58.16
CA TYR A 152 -0.34 27.14 58.98
C TYR A 152 -0.20 27.55 60.46
N ASN A 153 -1.13 27.10 61.30
CA ASN A 153 -1.06 27.28 62.74
C ASN A 153 -0.56 25.97 63.40
N PRO A 154 0.70 25.91 63.86
CA PRO A 154 1.28 24.70 64.44
C PRO A 154 0.58 24.25 65.72
N ASP A 155 -0.05 25.17 66.46
CA ASP A 155 -0.73 24.87 67.74
C ASP A 155 -2.04 24.11 67.52
N LYS A 156 -2.63 24.24 66.33
CA LYS A 156 -3.86 23.51 65.93
C LYS A 156 -3.56 22.14 65.30
N LYS A 157 -2.29 21.77 65.13
CA LYS A 157 -1.88 20.51 64.50
C LYS A 157 -2.47 19.29 65.21
N ALA A 158 -2.44 19.26 66.53
CA ALA A 158 -2.96 18.15 67.33
C ALA A 158 -4.49 18.03 67.26
N GLU A 159 -5.21 19.17 67.26
CA GLU A 159 -6.67 19.22 67.12
C GLU A 159 -7.13 18.69 65.75
N ILE A 160 -6.44 19.09 64.68
CA ILE A 160 -6.73 18.66 63.31
C ILE A 160 -6.45 17.16 63.15
N LEU A 161 -5.31 16.66 63.66
CA LEU A 161 -4.99 15.22 63.65
C LEU A 161 -6.05 14.40 64.41
N ALA A 162 -6.53 14.88 65.57
CA ALA A 162 -7.58 14.21 66.33
C ALA A 162 -8.93 14.17 65.58
N LYS A 163 -9.28 15.23 64.84
CA LYS A 163 -10.47 15.26 63.96
C LYS A 163 -10.35 14.27 62.79
N TYR A 164 -9.17 14.12 62.19
CA TYR A 164 -8.96 13.13 61.13
C TYR A 164 -8.96 11.67 61.63
N GLU A 165 -8.47 11.43 62.84
CA GLU A 165 -8.56 10.11 63.48
C GLU A 165 -10.00 9.69 63.78
N THR A 166 -10.85 10.64 64.20
CA THR A 166 -12.27 10.36 64.46
C THR A 166 -13.06 10.14 63.16
N LEU A 167 -12.71 10.84 62.08
CA LEU A 167 -13.27 10.62 60.73
C LEU A 167 -12.93 9.23 60.16
N THR A 168 -11.70 8.75 60.37
CA THR A 168 -11.24 7.45 59.85
C THR A 168 -11.71 6.25 60.68
N LYS A 169 -11.91 6.42 62.00
CA LYS A 169 -12.49 5.38 62.88
C LYS A 169 -14.02 5.24 62.74
N GLY A 170 -14.71 6.23 62.16
CA GLY A 170 -16.18 6.27 62.08
C GLY A 170 -16.84 5.63 60.85
N LYS A 171 -16.14 5.37 59.73
CA LYS A 171 -16.78 4.75 58.54
C LYS A 171 -15.78 4.21 57.51
N ILE A 172 -15.16 3.06 57.79
CA ILE A 172 -14.64 2.18 56.73
C ILE A 172 -15.40 0.85 56.80
N ARG A 173 -16.61 0.86 56.25
CA ARG A 173 -17.17 -0.32 55.58
C ARG A 173 -17.21 0.02 54.09
N SER A 174 -16.11 -0.18 53.40
CA SER A 174 -16.15 -0.41 51.96
C SER A 174 -15.19 -1.54 51.61
N LYS A 175 -15.78 -2.53 50.96
CA LYS A 175 -15.28 -3.88 50.70
C LYS A 175 -14.01 -3.84 49.85
N SER A 176 -13.08 -4.75 50.14
CA SER A 176 -11.89 -5.01 49.35
C SER A 176 -12.26 -5.35 47.90
N LEU A 177 -11.70 -4.61 46.95
CA LEU A 177 -11.59 -5.04 45.56
C LEU A 177 -10.20 -5.65 45.37
N THR A 178 -10.08 -6.96 45.59
CA THR A 178 -8.96 -7.73 45.05
C THR A 178 -9.34 -8.31 43.68
N PRO A 179 -8.44 -8.27 42.69
CA PRO A 179 -8.74 -8.63 41.31
C PRO A 179 -8.74 -10.15 41.12
N LYS A 180 -9.67 -10.71 40.34
CA LYS A 180 -9.57 -12.07 39.80
C LYS A 180 -9.77 -12.09 38.28
N LYS A 181 -8.93 -12.92 37.66
CA LYS A 181 -8.40 -12.92 36.29
C LYS A 181 -9.45 -13.13 35.18
N LYS A 182 -9.15 -12.58 34.00
CA LYS A 182 -9.72 -12.98 32.70
C LYS A 182 -9.37 -14.45 32.39
N GLN A 183 -10.37 -15.21 31.96
CA GLN A 183 -10.22 -16.26 30.94
C GLN A 183 -10.58 -15.64 29.60
#